data_AF-A0A318SFF3-F1
#
_entry.id   AF-A0A318SFF3-F1
#
_cell.length_a   1.000
_cell.length_b   1.000
_cell.length_c   1.000
_cell.angle_alpha   90.00
_cell.angle_beta   90.00
_cell.angle_gamma   90.00
#
_symmetry.space_group_name_H-M   'P 1'
#
loop_
_entity.id
_entity.type
_entity.pdbx_description
1 polymer ?
#
loop_
_entity_poly.entity_id
_entity_poly.type
_entity_poly.pdbx_seq_one_letter_code
_entity_poly.pdbx_strand_id
1 'polypeptide(L)'
;MALGPRDGVFLMRDVPHFLSPYEDAAIACGPLPMQPLGASLDVGATGLACGFFAFDGPMCELVADAFPAALVLRADEAPMASAGALFDLMRDEALRAGSVPSSVMDRLTGLLFFYGLREVARGDAQVCGLWSLLRRPGFAPLVADLLQSPGRPWSVDDMAQRVHLSRAAFFRQFASACGQPPLQFLLLLRMQIAARRLAQGEPIARAAEAVGYASYAAFSRAFKRMMGAQPGAWQRRHARAAVPAAAAI
;
A
#
# COMPACT_ATOMS: atom_id res chain seq x y z
N MET A 1 6.00 2.40 23.90
CA MET A 1 7.03 1.47 23.39
C MET A 1 8.33 2.25 23.29
N ALA A 2 9.42 1.75 23.89
CA ALA A 2 10.73 2.39 23.78
C ALA A 2 11.31 2.19 22.36
N LEU A 3 11.90 3.23 21.79
CA LEU A 3 12.59 3.24 20.49
C LEU A 3 14.08 3.53 20.70
N GLY A 4 14.94 2.78 20.03
CA GLY A 4 16.37 3.03 19.96
C GLY A 4 16.77 3.87 18.74
N PRO A 5 18.03 4.32 18.67
CA PRO A 5 18.58 4.93 17.47
C PRO A 5 18.42 4.02 16.26
N ARG A 6 17.95 4.58 15.14
CA ARG A 6 17.70 3.88 13.86
C ARG A 6 16.54 2.89 13.86
N ASP A 7 15.75 2.81 14.93
CA ASP A 7 14.48 2.10 14.88
C ASP A 7 13.51 2.80 13.93
N GLY A 8 12.76 2.01 13.16
CA GLY A 8 11.75 2.50 12.23
C GLY A 8 10.35 2.20 12.75
N VAL A 9 9.43 3.17 12.67
CA VAL A 9 8.01 2.96 12.94
C VAL A 9 7.22 3.29 11.68
N PHE A 10 6.51 2.30 11.15
CA PHE A 10 5.63 2.47 10.00
C PHE A 10 4.19 2.38 10.48
N LEU A 11 3.46 3.47 10.32
CA LEU A 11 2.04 3.53 10.58
C LEU A 11 1.31 3.29 9.28
N MET A 12 0.64 2.14 9.19
CA MET A 12 -0.02 1.70 7.95
C MET A 12 -1.46 2.22 7.85
N ARG A 13 -1.94 2.83 8.94
CA ARG A 13 -3.23 3.52 9.06
C ARG A 13 -3.03 4.79 9.88
N ASP A 14 -3.99 5.69 9.78
CA ASP A 14 -4.04 6.87 10.62
C ASP A 14 -4.45 6.48 12.05
N VAL A 15 -3.47 6.21 12.89
CA VAL A 15 -3.64 5.80 14.29
C VAL A 15 -3.19 6.96 15.17
N PRO A 16 -3.99 7.41 16.15
CA PRO A 16 -3.53 8.40 17.11
C PRO A 16 -2.25 7.93 17.82
N HIS A 17 -1.18 8.71 17.69
CA HIS A 17 0.13 8.39 18.24
C HIS A 17 0.87 9.67 18.63
N PHE A 18 1.86 9.53 19.50
CA PHE A 18 2.81 10.58 19.85
C PHE A 18 4.19 9.97 20.11
N LEU A 19 5.23 10.78 19.93
CA LEU A 19 6.59 10.45 20.34
C LEU A 19 6.93 11.29 21.57
N SER A 20 7.53 10.65 22.57
CA SER A 20 7.96 11.27 23.83
C SER A 20 9.43 10.97 24.08
N PRO A 21 10.21 11.92 24.63
CA PRO A 21 11.57 11.65 25.10
C PRO A 21 11.58 10.79 26.37
N TYR A 22 10.43 10.62 27.02
CA TYR A 22 10.28 9.84 28.24
C TYR A 22 9.82 8.42 27.93
N GLU A 23 10.40 7.44 28.64
CA GLU A 23 9.96 6.05 28.58
C GLU A 23 8.54 5.87 29.13
N ASP A 24 8.20 6.63 30.17
CA ASP A 24 6.85 6.68 30.72
C ASP A 24 5.95 7.62 29.90
N ALA A 25 4.97 7.00 29.22
CA ALA A 25 3.98 7.68 28.39
C ALA A 25 2.99 8.55 29.20
N ALA A 26 2.91 8.38 30.52
CA ALA A 26 2.06 9.19 31.39
C ALA A 26 2.65 10.58 31.70
N ILE A 27 3.95 10.77 31.46
CA ILE A 27 4.61 12.06 31.65
C ILE A 27 4.12 13.02 30.57
N ALA A 28 3.37 14.03 30.98
CA ALA A 28 2.83 15.04 30.08
C ALA A 28 3.98 15.82 29.42
N CYS A 29 4.01 15.83 28.09
CA CYS A 29 4.88 16.69 27.30
C CYS A 29 4.03 17.55 26.36
N GLY A 30 4.41 18.82 26.19
CA GLY A 30 3.76 19.69 25.21
C GLY A 30 4.21 19.34 23.79
N PRO A 31 3.37 19.58 22.76
CA PRO A 31 3.77 19.36 21.37
C PRO A 31 4.96 20.27 21.02
N LEU A 32 6.00 19.67 20.44
CA LEU A 32 7.14 20.39 19.91
C LEU A 32 7.01 20.50 18.38
N PRO A 33 7.20 21.70 17.79
CA PRO A 33 7.19 21.83 16.34
C PRO A 33 8.40 21.10 15.74
N MET A 34 8.16 20.33 14.68
CA MET A 34 9.26 19.75 13.91
C MET A 34 10.04 20.86 13.21
N GLN A 35 11.37 20.84 13.35
CA GLN A 35 12.27 21.76 12.68
C GLN A 35 13.06 21.02 11.59
N PRO A 36 13.45 21.70 10.50
CA PRO A 36 14.31 21.11 9.48
C PRO A 36 15.61 20.57 10.10
N LEU A 37 16.08 19.43 9.60
CA LEU A 37 17.29 18.82 10.09
C LEU A 37 18.51 19.72 9.78
N GLY A 38 19.19 20.19 10.82
CA GLY A 38 20.43 20.95 10.71
C GLY A 38 21.68 20.06 10.71
N ALA A 39 22.82 20.62 10.28
CA ALA A 39 24.11 19.93 10.27
C ALA A 39 24.63 19.58 11.69
N SER A 40 24.15 20.28 12.71
CA SER A 40 24.38 19.97 14.12
C SER A 40 23.05 19.83 14.84
N LEU A 41 22.94 18.79 15.65
CA LEU A 41 21.84 18.61 16.59
C LEU A 41 22.31 19.05 17.97
N ASP A 42 21.45 19.71 18.72
CA ASP A 42 21.72 20.02 20.13
C ASP A 42 21.89 18.71 20.94
N VAL A 43 22.66 18.76 22.01
CA VAL A 43 22.84 17.62 22.90
C VAL A 43 21.48 17.21 23.48
N GLY A 44 21.06 15.97 23.21
CA GLY A 44 19.75 15.45 23.60
C GLY A 44 18.64 15.66 22.57
N ALA A 45 18.91 16.28 21.43
CA ALA A 45 17.97 16.36 20.31
C ALA A 45 17.93 15.03 19.52
N THR A 46 16.76 14.72 18.95
CA THR A 46 16.54 13.55 18.11
C THR A 46 16.20 14.01 16.70
N GLY A 47 16.97 13.55 15.71
CA GLY A 47 16.62 13.72 14.29
C GLY A 47 15.63 12.66 13.85
N LEU A 48 14.54 13.08 13.18
CA LEU A 48 13.52 12.18 12.66
C LEU A 48 13.45 12.29 11.14
N ALA A 49 13.44 11.14 10.45
CA ALA A 49 13.01 11.05 9.07
C ALA A 49 11.52 10.67 9.06
N CYS A 50 10.63 11.66 8.90
CA CYS A 50 9.19 11.45 8.83
C CYS A 50 8.68 11.63 7.40
N GLY A 51 7.71 10.81 7.01
CA GLY A 51 7.07 10.89 5.70
C GLY A 51 5.79 10.07 5.67
N PHE A 52 5.04 10.19 4.58
CA PHE A 52 3.83 9.43 4.36
C PHE A 52 3.91 8.71 3.01
N PHE A 53 3.35 7.50 2.96
CA PHE A 53 3.14 6.77 1.73
C PHE A 53 1.68 6.92 1.33
N ALA A 54 1.43 7.54 0.18
CA ALA A 54 0.10 7.54 -0.41
C ALA A 54 -0.03 6.34 -1.36
N PHE A 55 -1.03 5.49 -1.12
CA PHE A 55 -1.45 4.50 -2.09
C PHE A 55 -2.70 5.03 -2.80
N ASP A 56 -2.67 5.02 -4.13
CA ASP A 56 -3.81 5.41 -4.93
C ASP A 56 -4.61 4.18 -5.41
N GLY A 57 -5.93 4.26 -5.19
CA GLY A 57 -6.91 3.39 -5.82
C GLY A 57 -7.80 2.57 -4.86
N PRO A 58 -8.87 1.96 -5.40
CA PRO A 58 -9.84 1.15 -4.65
C PRO A 58 -9.31 -0.01 -3.78
N MET A 59 -8.08 -0.47 -3.98
CA MET A 59 -7.49 -1.61 -3.24
C MET A 59 -6.59 -1.14 -2.10
N CYS A 60 -6.42 0.17 -1.92
CA CYS A 60 -5.57 0.73 -0.87
C CYS A 60 -6.05 0.28 0.51
N GLU A 61 -7.36 0.27 0.75
CA GLU A 61 -7.94 -0.26 1.99
C GLU A 61 -7.61 -1.73 2.18
N LEU A 62 -7.74 -2.58 1.16
CA LEU A 62 -7.38 -4.01 1.26
C LEU A 62 -5.90 -4.24 1.54
N VAL A 63 -5.04 -3.41 0.96
CA VAL A 63 -3.59 -3.49 1.14
C VAL A 63 -3.24 -2.99 2.53
N ALA A 64 -3.72 -1.81 2.94
CA ALA A 64 -3.54 -1.24 4.28
C ALA A 64 -4.11 -2.17 5.36
N ASP A 65 -5.27 -2.80 5.10
CA ASP A 65 -5.91 -3.77 5.98
C ASP A 65 -5.11 -5.05 6.18
N ALA A 66 -4.18 -5.31 5.28
CA ALA A 66 -3.38 -6.51 5.35
C ALA A 66 -2.16 -6.34 6.29
N PHE A 67 -1.84 -5.10 6.69
CA PHE A 67 -0.74 -4.80 7.60
C PHE A 67 -1.23 -4.52 9.03
N PRO A 68 -0.38 -4.77 10.04
CA PRO A 68 -0.63 -4.28 11.39
C PRO A 68 -0.73 -2.74 11.40
N ALA A 69 -1.49 -2.20 12.35
CA ALA A 69 -1.70 -0.77 12.51
C ALA A 69 -0.36 0.01 12.67
N ALA A 70 0.58 -0.58 13.40
CA ALA A 70 1.96 -0.12 13.51
C ALA A 70 2.91 -1.30 13.30
N LEU A 71 3.92 -1.11 12.45
CA LEU A 71 5.05 -2.00 12.29
C LEU A 71 6.29 -1.32 12.86
N VAL A 72 6.99 -2.04 13.71
CA VAL A 72 8.20 -1.56 14.37
C VAL A 72 9.34 -2.41 13.85
N LEU A 73 10.30 -1.77 13.21
CA LEU A 73 11.51 -2.40 12.74
C LEU A 73 12.63 -2.03 13.70
N ARG A 74 13.33 -3.02 14.26
CA ARG A 74 14.39 -2.80 15.25
C ARG A 74 15.77 -2.85 14.61
N ALA A 75 16.63 -1.89 14.95
CA ALA A 75 17.91 -1.70 14.25
C ALA A 75 18.85 -2.91 14.34
N ASP A 76 18.67 -3.74 15.36
CA ASP A 76 19.41 -4.97 15.63
C ASP A 76 18.85 -6.21 14.90
N GLU A 77 17.65 -6.14 14.31
CA GLU A 77 17.09 -7.21 13.50
C GLU A 77 17.81 -7.28 12.14
N ALA A 78 18.31 -8.47 11.77
CA ALA A 78 19.09 -8.72 10.55
C ALA A 78 18.51 -8.11 9.24
N PRO A 79 17.19 -8.00 9.04
CA PRO A 79 16.59 -7.34 7.88
C PRO A 79 16.83 -5.83 7.82
N MET A 80 17.05 -5.18 8.98
CA MET A 80 17.24 -3.73 9.11
C MET A 80 18.70 -3.29 9.28
N ALA A 81 19.63 -4.23 9.54
CA ALA A 81 21.06 -3.97 9.42
C ALA A 81 21.44 -3.37 8.04
N SER A 82 20.74 -3.76 6.96
CA SER A 82 20.88 -3.18 5.63
C SER A 82 20.14 -1.85 5.43
N ALA A 83 19.10 -1.55 6.23
CA ALA A 83 18.36 -0.29 6.14
C ALA A 83 19.03 0.86 6.90
N GLY A 84 19.97 0.57 7.81
CA GLY A 84 20.81 1.62 8.44
C GLY A 84 21.53 2.49 7.40
N ALA A 85 22.04 1.88 6.32
CA ALA A 85 22.65 2.60 5.21
C ALA A 85 21.63 3.49 4.46
N LEU A 86 20.37 3.10 4.41
CA LEU A 86 19.30 3.88 3.79
C LEU A 86 18.98 5.12 4.61
N PHE A 87 18.92 5.00 5.94
CA PHE A 87 18.76 6.15 6.84
C PHE A 87 19.95 7.12 6.76
N ASP A 88 21.17 6.61 6.66
CA ASP A 88 22.36 7.45 6.48
C ASP A 88 22.27 8.22 5.14
N LEU A 89 21.89 7.57 4.04
CA LEU A 89 21.69 8.22 2.74
C LEU A 89 20.56 9.26 2.77
N MET A 90 19.44 8.98 3.45
CA MET A 90 18.33 9.93 3.60
C MET A 90 18.77 11.16 4.41
N ARG A 91 19.53 10.95 5.49
CA ARG A 91 20.10 12.06 6.27
C ARG A 91 21.00 12.94 5.41
N ASP A 92 21.93 12.33 4.68
CA ASP A 92 22.88 13.07 3.86
C ASP A 92 22.17 13.85 2.75
N GLU A 93 21.14 13.26 2.13
CA GLU A 93 20.29 13.94 1.15
C GLU A 93 19.50 15.10 1.77
N ALA A 94 18.93 14.92 2.96
CA ALA A 94 18.20 15.99 3.67
C ALA A 94 19.11 17.19 3.99
N LEU A 95 20.35 16.93 4.41
CA LEU A 95 21.34 17.98 4.68
C LEU A 95 21.79 18.72 3.41
N ARG A 96 21.75 18.06 2.25
CA ARG A 96 22.12 18.66 0.95
C ARG A 96 20.98 19.44 0.32
N ALA A 97 19.76 18.87 0.30
CA ALA A 97 18.60 19.46 -0.36
C ALA A 97 17.85 20.47 0.52
N GLY A 98 18.03 20.41 1.85
CA GLY A 98 17.30 21.23 2.80
C GLY A 98 15.80 20.94 2.76
N SER A 99 14.98 21.97 2.58
CA SER A 99 13.51 21.85 2.49
C SER A 99 12.98 21.63 1.07
N VAL A 100 13.86 21.48 0.07
CA VAL A 100 13.46 21.30 -1.33
C VAL A 100 13.09 19.82 -1.58
N PRO A 101 12.01 19.53 -2.33
CA PRO A 101 11.68 18.16 -2.73
C PRO A 101 12.84 17.50 -3.48
N SER A 102 13.20 16.27 -3.08
CA SER A 102 14.30 15.51 -3.69
C SER A 102 13.80 14.18 -4.28
N SER A 103 14.05 13.98 -5.58
CA SER A 103 13.78 12.70 -6.24
C SER A 103 14.65 11.56 -5.72
N VAL A 104 15.80 11.87 -5.11
CA VAL A 104 16.62 10.88 -4.41
C VAL A 104 15.89 10.45 -3.14
N MET A 105 15.40 11.41 -2.34
CA MET A 105 14.60 11.14 -1.15
C MET A 105 13.37 10.27 -1.47
N ASP A 106 12.66 10.55 -2.57
CA ASP A 106 11.51 9.74 -3.01
C ASP A 106 11.89 8.27 -3.25
N ARG A 107 13.03 8.03 -3.92
CA ARG A 107 13.53 6.67 -4.21
C ARG A 107 13.98 5.96 -2.95
N LEU A 108 14.68 6.66 -2.05
CA LEU A 108 15.14 6.09 -0.78
C LEU A 108 13.95 5.71 0.10
N THR A 109 12.94 6.59 0.18
CA THR A 109 11.68 6.36 0.89
C THR A 109 10.93 5.15 0.32
N GLY A 110 10.86 5.03 -1.01
CA GLY A 110 10.30 3.85 -1.68
C GLY A 110 11.03 2.55 -1.34
N LEU A 111 12.36 2.55 -1.32
CA LEU A 111 13.16 1.39 -0.90
C LEU A 111 12.87 1.02 0.56
N LEU A 112 12.77 2.01 1.44
CA LEU A 112 12.49 1.81 2.86
C LEU A 112 11.14 1.10 3.07
N PHE A 113 10.13 1.50 2.30
CA PHE A 113 8.83 0.81 2.29
C PHE A 113 8.95 -0.67 1.88
N PHE A 114 9.74 -0.99 0.85
CA PHE A 114 9.96 -2.38 0.43
C PHE A 114 10.66 -3.22 1.51
N TYR A 115 11.56 -2.63 2.31
CA TYR A 115 12.13 -3.30 3.47
C TYR A 115 11.07 -3.62 4.53
N GLY A 116 10.22 -2.65 4.88
CA GLY A 116 9.11 -2.89 5.81
C GLY A 116 8.12 -3.95 5.31
N LEU A 117 7.79 -3.90 4.01
CA LEU A 117 6.95 -4.90 3.35
C LEU A 117 7.54 -6.32 3.43
N ARG A 118 8.85 -6.43 3.17
CA ARG A 118 9.58 -7.70 3.26
C ARG A 118 9.58 -8.25 4.68
N GLU A 119 9.62 -7.38 5.68
CA GLU A 119 9.59 -7.80 7.09
C GLU A 119 8.23 -8.38 7.47
N VAL A 120 7.16 -7.68 7.12
CA VAL A 120 5.78 -8.18 7.35
C VAL A 120 5.56 -9.50 6.64
N ALA A 121 6.09 -9.67 5.43
CA ALA A 121 5.97 -10.92 4.68
C ALA A 121 6.74 -12.09 5.32
N ARG A 122 7.81 -11.82 6.09
CA ARG A 122 8.64 -12.83 6.76
C ARG A 122 8.21 -13.14 8.18
N GLY A 123 7.69 -12.15 8.90
CA GLY A 123 7.33 -12.26 10.30
C GLY A 123 6.03 -13.01 10.56
N ASP A 124 5.89 -13.48 11.81
CA ASP A 124 4.63 -13.93 12.41
C ASP A 124 3.81 -12.78 13.02
N ALA A 125 4.21 -11.53 12.75
CA ALA A 125 3.41 -10.34 13.07
C ALA A 125 1.96 -10.62 12.65
N GLN A 126 0.99 -10.39 13.55
CA GLN A 126 -0.42 -10.76 13.37
C GLN A 126 -0.96 -10.24 12.03
N VAL A 127 -0.80 -11.05 10.99
CA VAL A 127 -1.14 -10.68 9.65
C VAL A 127 -2.65 -10.77 9.55
N CYS A 128 -3.29 -9.64 9.28
CA CYS A 128 -4.72 -9.54 9.05
C CYS A 128 -5.00 -9.42 7.53
N GLY A 129 -6.27 -9.31 7.17
CA GLY A 129 -6.62 -8.94 5.80
C GLY A 129 -6.21 -9.98 4.74
N LEU A 130 -5.92 -9.46 3.54
CA LEU A 130 -5.50 -10.22 2.37
C LEU A 130 -4.20 -11.02 2.60
N TRP A 131 -3.23 -10.49 3.35
CA TRP A 131 -1.96 -11.18 3.59
C TRP A 131 -2.16 -12.47 4.39
N SER A 132 -3.08 -12.47 5.36
CA SER A 132 -3.44 -13.67 6.13
C SER A 132 -4.02 -14.78 5.23
N LEU A 133 -4.72 -14.39 4.17
CA LEU A 133 -5.25 -15.29 3.16
C LEU A 133 -4.14 -15.84 2.27
N LEU A 134 -3.24 -14.97 1.79
CA LEU A 134 -2.13 -15.34 0.89
C LEU A 134 -1.14 -16.33 1.52
N ARG A 135 -0.96 -16.29 2.85
CA ARG A 135 -0.13 -17.27 3.58
C ARG A 135 -0.77 -18.66 3.66
N ARG A 136 -2.08 -18.80 3.39
CA ARG A 136 -2.75 -20.10 3.39
C ARG A 136 -2.41 -20.88 2.12
N PRO A 137 -2.25 -22.22 2.21
CA PRO A 137 -1.97 -23.05 1.04
C PRO A 137 -2.97 -22.82 -0.10
N GLY A 138 -2.47 -22.65 -1.32
CA GLY A 138 -3.28 -22.48 -2.53
C GLY A 138 -3.82 -21.08 -2.80
N PHE A 139 -3.94 -20.21 -1.79
CA PHE A 139 -4.55 -18.89 -1.97
C PHE A 139 -3.65 -17.89 -2.72
N ALA A 140 -2.34 -17.86 -2.47
CA ALA A 140 -1.44 -17.02 -3.26
C ALA A 140 -1.45 -17.36 -4.77
N PRO A 141 -1.36 -18.64 -5.18
CA PRO A 141 -1.57 -19.04 -6.56
C PRO A 141 -2.95 -18.66 -7.10
N LEU A 142 -4.03 -18.82 -6.32
CA LEU A 142 -5.36 -18.39 -6.74
C LEU A 142 -5.40 -16.88 -7.04
N VAL A 143 -4.89 -16.04 -6.13
CA VAL A 143 -4.89 -14.59 -6.33
C VAL A 143 -4.02 -14.20 -7.54
N ALA A 144 -2.90 -14.88 -7.76
CA ALA A 144 -2.08 -14.71 -8.95
C ALA A 144 -2.87 -15.06 -10.23
N ASP A 145 -3.62 -16.16 -10.25
CA ASP A 145 -4.45 -16.54 -11.40
C ASP A 145 -5.56 -15.53 -11.68
N LEU A 146 -6.19 -14.97 -10.62
CA LEU A 146 -7.19 -13.91 -10.75
C LEU A 146 -6.59 -12.62 -11.35
N LEU A 147 -5.34 -12.30 -10.99
CA LEU A 147 -4.59 -11.15 -11.51
C LEU A 147 -4.17 -11.35 -12.97
N GLN A 148 -3.72 -12.55 -13.33
CA GLN A 148 -3.24 -12.87 -14.68
C GLN A 148 -4.40 -13.03 -15.67
N SER A 149 -5.52 -13.61 -15.24
CA SER A 149 -6.68 -13.91 -16.08
C SER A 149 -7.97 -13.34 -15.48
N PRO A 150 -8.08 -12.01 -15.28
CA PRO A 150 -9.24 -11.39 -14.65
C PRO A 150 -10.51 -11.56 -15.49
N GLY A 151 -10.39 -11.63 -16.82
CA GLY A 151 -11.52 -11.75 -17.75
C GLY A 151 -12.18 -13.14 -17.80
N ARG A 152 -11.56 -14.19 -17.26
CA ARG A 152 -12.15 -15.54 -17.21
C ARG A 152 -13.46 -15.51 -16.40
N PRO A 153 -14.50 -16.30 -16.76
CA PRO A 153 -15.76 -16.37 -16.02
C PRO A 153 -15.60 -17.16 -14.70
N TRP A 154 -14.84 -16.61 -13.76
CA TRP A 154 -14.62 -17.23 -12.45
C TRP A 154 -15.91 -17.36 -11.65
N SER A 155 -16.21 -18.58 -11.23
CA SER A 155 -17.23 -18.87 -10.21
C SER A 155 -16.58 -19.09 -8.84
N VAL A 156 -17.39 -19.04 -7.77
CA VAL A 156 -16.93 -19.41 -6.42
C VAL A 156 -16.48 -20.88 -6.38
N ASP A 157 -17.09 -21.75 -7.19
CA ASP A 157 -16.73 -23.17 -7.26
C ASP A 157 -15.35 -23.35 -7.91
N ASP A 158 -15.06 -22.62 -9.00
CA ASP A 158 -13.73 -22.64 -9.63
C ASP A 158 -12.64 -22.19 -8.66
N MET A 159 -12.90 -21.11 -7.91
CA MET A 159 -11.96 -20.58 -6.93
C MET A 159 -11.75 -21.55 -5.75
N ALA A 160 -12.82 -22.20 -5.28
CA ALA A 160 -12.76 -23.16 -4.19
C ALA A 160 -11.99 -24.43 -4.60
N GLN A 161 -12.25 -24.94 -5.81
CA GLN A 161 -11.52 -26.07 -6.38
C GLN A 161 -10.04 -25.78 -6.53
N ARG A 162 -9.68 -24.55 -6.94
CA ARG A 162 -8.28 -24.11 -7.11
C ARG A 162 -7.45 -24.19 -5.83
N VAL A 163 -8.10 -24.08 -4.67
CA VAL A 163 -7.48 -24.16 -3.34
C VAL A 163 -7.84 -25.45 -2.58
N HIS A 164 -8.47 -26.42 -3.26
CA HIS A 164 -8.88 -27.71 -2.68
C HIS A 164 -9.82 -27.60 -1.46
N LEU A 165 -10.73 -26.63 -1.49
CA LEU A 165 -11.75 -26.44 -0.45
C LEU A 165 -13.16 -26.67 -0.99
N SER A 166 -14.08 -27.02 -0.10
CA SER A 166 -15.51 -26.94 -0.42
C SER A 166 -15.92 -25.48 -0.63
N ARG A 167 -16.94 -25.24 -1.45
CA ARG A 167 -17.50 -23.89 -1.71
C ARG A 167 -17.76 -23.10 -0.42
N ALA A 168 -18.38 -23.75 0.57
CA ALA A 168 -18.72 -23.12 1.84
C ALA A 168 -17.47 -22.81 2.70
N ALA A 169 -16.49 -23.72 2.74
CA ALA A 169 -15.24 -23.48 3.48
C ALA A 169 -14.43 -22.35 2.83
N PHE A 170 -14.31 -22.36 1.51
CA PHE A 170 -13.65 -21.30 0.75
C PHE A 170 -14.30 -19.93 1.00
N PHE A 171 -15.63 -19.84 0.86
CA PHE A 171 -16.34 -18.58 1.06
C PHE A 171 -16.10 -18.01 2.47
N ARG A 172 -16.23 -18.84 3.52
CA ARG A 172 -16.00 -18.41 4.90
C ARG A 172 -14.57 -17.92 5.13
N GLN A 173 -13.58 -18.69 4.68
CA GLN A 173 -12.17 -18.32 4.86
C GLN A 173 -11.82 -17.04 4.11
N PHE A 174 -12.28 -16.91 2.87
CA PHE A 174 -12.03 -15.74 2.04
C PHE A 174 -12.69 -14.49 2.64
N ALA A 175 -13.99 -14.56 2.96
CA ALA A 175 -14.73 -13.43 3.49
C ALA A 175 -14.22 -12.98 4.86
N SER A 176 -13.85 -13.93 5.72
CA SER A 176 -13.26 -13.64 7.03
C SER A 176 -11.90 -12.94 6.92
N ALA A 177 -11.10 -13.26 5.90
CA ALA A 177 -9.78 -12.67 5.71
C ALA A 177 -9.85 -11.33 4.97
N CYS A 178 -10.61 -11.24 3.88
CA CYS A 178 -10.65 -10.06 3.01
C CYS A 178 -11.75 -9.05 3.35
N GLY A 179 -12.60 -9.33 4.35
CA GLY A 179 -13.74 -8.50 4.74
C GLY A 179 -14.87 -8.44 3.71
N GLN A 180 -14.76 -9.18 2.59
CA GLN A 180 -15.73 -9.14 1.49
C GLN A 180 -15.86 -10.48 0.75
N PRO A 181 -16.99 -10.73 0.07
CA PRO A 181 -17.18 -11.95 -0.72
C PRO A 181 -16.17 -12.10 -1.87
N PRO A 182 -15.81 -13.34 -2.27
CA PRO A 182 -14.83 -13.60 -3.34
C PRO A 182 -15.15 -12.93 -4.69
N LEU A 183 -16.43 -12.95 -5.11
CA LEU A 183 -16.83 -12.32 -6.37
C LEU A 183 -16.83 -10.80 -6.30
N GLN A 184 -17.06 -10.23 -5.11
CA GLN A 184 -16.94 -8.78 -4.89
C GLN A 184 -15.47 -8.35 -4.95
N PHE A 185 -14.58 -9.16 -4.37
CA PHE A 185 -13.13 -8.96 -4.49
C PHE A 185 -12.67 -9.03 -5.95
N LEU A 186 -13.14 -10.03 -6.73
CA LEU A 186 -12.80 -10.11 -8.16
C LEU A 186 -13.35 -8.91 -8.95
N LEU A 187 -14.54 -8.42 -8.62
CA LEU A 187 -15.10 -7.22 -9.23
C LEU A 187 -14.20 -6.00 -9.01
N LEU A 188 -13.74 -5.80 -7.77
CA LEU A 188 -12.79 -4.74 -7.41
C LEU A 188 -11.48 -4.86 -8.19
N LEU A 189 -10.91 -6.07 -8.22
CA LEU A 189 -9.69 -6.41 -8.97
C LEU A 189 -9.83 -6.05 -10.46
N ARG A 190 -10.93 -6.46 -11.09
CA ARG A 190 -11.23 -6.18 -12.50
C ARG A 190 -11.28 -4.67 -12.76
N MET A 191 -11.99 -3.91 -11.92
CA MET A 191 -12.12 -2.47 -12.13
C MET A 191 -10.79 -1.75 -11.95
N GLN A 192 -9.93 -2.22 -11.04
CA GLN A 192 -8.57 -1.70 -10.86
C GLN A 192 -7.66 -1.93 -12.06
N ILE A 193 -7.67 -3.16 -12.59
CA ILE A 193 -6.91 -3.50 -13.79
C ILE A 193 -7.39 -2.64 -14.97
N ALA A 194 -8.72 -2.48 -15.13
CA ALA A 194 -9.28 -1.60 -16.14
C ALA A 194 -8.90 -0.13 -15.92
N ALA A 195 -8.93 0.36 -14.67
CA ALA A 195 -8.58 1.75 -14.35
C ALA A 195 -7.12 2.06 -14.69
N ARG A 196 -6.19 1.14 -14.41
CA ARG A 196 -4.78 1.25 -14.78
C ARG A 196 -4.60 1.28 -16.30
N ARG A 197 -5.26 0.37 -17.01
CA ARG A 197 -5.26 0.32 -18.49
C ARG A 197 -5.78 1.61 -19.12
N LEU A 198 -6.88 2.15 -18.61
CA LEU A 198 -7.45 3.43 -19.04
C LEU A 198 -6.51 4.60 -18.75
N ALA A 199 -5.86 4.61 -17.58
CA ALA A 199 -4.87 5.64 -17.23
C ALA A 199 -3.64 5.60 -18.16
N GLN A 200 -3.31 4.43 -18.71
CA GLN A 200 -2.27 4.24 -19.72
C GLN A 200 -2.74 4.57 -21.15
N GLY A 201 -3.97 5.07 -21.32
CA GLY A 201 -4.51 5.48 -22.62
C GLY A 201 -5.16 4.37 -23.44
N GLU A 202 -5.34 3.16 -22.88
CA GLU A 202 -5.98 2.06 -23.62
C GLU A 202 -7.45 2.40 -23.96
N PRO A 203 -7.96 2.04 -25.18
CA PRO A 203 -9.36 2.26 -25.52
C PRO A 203 -10.32 1.57 -24.54
N ILE A 204 -11.41 2.25 -24.17
CA ILE A 204 -12.35 1.74 -23.16
C ILE A 204 -12.88 0.35 -23.50
N ALA A 205 -13.15 0.08 -24.78
CA ALA A 205 -13.60 -1.24 -25.24
C ALA A 205 -12.58 -2.35 -24.93
N ARG A 206 -11.28 -2.12 -25.20
CA ARG A 206 -10.21 -3.11 -24.94
C ARG A 206 -9.99 -3.30 -23.44
N ALA A 207 -10.01 -2.20 -22.67
CA ALA A 207 -9.94 -2.27 -21.21
C ALA A 207 -11.10 -3.08 -20.60
N ALA A 208 -12.32 -2.93 -21.14
CA ALA A 208 -13.50 -3.68 -20.69
C ALA A 208 -13.41 -5.18 -21.05
N GLU A 209 -13.00 -5.48 -22.28
CA GLU A 209 -12.81 -6.86 -22.76
C GLU A 209 -11.75 -7.60 -21.95
N ALA A 210 -10.61 -6.96 -21.68
CA ALA A 210 -9.51 -7.53 -20.90
C ALA A 210 -9.93 -7.98 -19.48
N VAL A 211 -11.01 -7.40 -18.94
CA VAL A 211 -11.54 -7.73 -17.61
C VAL A 211 -12.88 -8.46 -17.66
N GLY A 212 -13.25 -8.99 -18.84
CA GLY A 212 -14.35 -9.95 -19.02
C GLY A 212 -15.72 -9.32 -19.27
N TYR A 213 -15.79 -8.07 -19.73
CA TYR A 213 -17.06 -7.41 -20.05
C TYR A 213 -17.27 -7.33 -21.56
N ALA A 214 -18.32 -8.00 -22.04
CA ALA A 214 -18.76 -7.92 -23.43
C ALA A 214 -19.62 -6.67 -23.73
N SER A 215 -20.18 -6.01 -22.70
CA SER A 215 -21.06 -4.86 -22.85
C SER A 215 -20.50 -3.62 -22.17
N TYR A 216 -20.37 -2.53 -22.94
CA TYR A 216 -19.98 -1.22 -22.43
C TYR A 216 -20.90 -0.74 -21.29
N ALA A 217 -22.21 -0.96 -21.41
CA ALA A 217 -23.18 -0.53 -20.39
C ALA A 217 -22.98 -1.29 -19.07
N ALA A 218 -22.70 -2.59 -19.12
CA ALA A 218 -22.39 -3.38 -17.93
C ALA A 218 -21.07 -2.93 -17.29
N PHE A 219 -20.03 -2.73 -18.11
CA PHE A 219 -18.73 -2.25 -17.66
C PHE A 219 -18.81 -0.86 -17.03
N SER A 220 -19.39 0.12 -17.72
CA SER A 220 -19.51 1.50 -17.25
C SER A 220 -20.26 1.61 -15.91
N ARG A 221 -21.34 0.84 -15.72
CA ARG A 221 -22.05 0.78 -14.43
C ARG A 221 -21.21 0.20 -13.31
N ALA A 222 -20.52 -0.92 -13.57
CA ALA A 222 -19.63 -1.54 -12.59
C ALA A 222 -18.45 -0.60 -12.24
N PHE A 223 -17.84 0.00 -13.26
CA PHE A 223 -16.70 0.90 -13.11
C PHE A 223 -17.08 2.15 -12.31
N LYS A 224 -18.20 2.81 -12.64
CA LYS A 224 -18.68 3.97 -11.84
C LYS A 224 -18.93 3.59 -10.39
N ARG A 225 -19.52 2.42 -10.14
CA ARG A 225 -19.80 1.95 -8.77
C ARG A 225 -18.52 1.75 -7.96
N MET A 226 -17.49 1.13 -8.57
CA MET A 226 -16.27 0.76 -7.86
C MET A 226 -15.22 1.89 -7.82
N MET A 227 -15.16 2.72 -8.86
CA MET A 227 -14.13 3.76 -9.04
C MET A 227 -14.64 5.18 -8.76
N GLY A 228 -15.95 5.35 -8.51
CA GLY A 228 -16.58 6.64 -8.26
C GLY A 228 -16.76 7.55 -9.49
N ALA A 229 -16.17 7.21 -10.64
CA ALA A 229 -16.22 8.00 -11.87
C ALA A 229 -16.49 7.12 -13.11
N GLN A 230 -16.97 7.72 -14.20
CA GLN A 230 -17.15 7.00 -15.47
C GLN A 230 -15.80 6.70 -16.15
N PRO A 231 -15.67 5.59 -16.91
CA PRO A 231 -14.41 5.20 -17.57
C PRO A 231 -13.76 6.32 -18.39
N GLY A 232 -14.55 7.01 -19.22
CA GLY A 232 -14.03 8.12 -20.04
C GLY A 232 -13.61 9.34 -19.22
N ALA A 233 -14.29 9.61 -18.10
CA ALA A 233 -13.88 10.71 -17.20
C ALA A 233 -12.57 10.36 -16.48
N TRP A 234 -12.43 9.11 -16.04
CA TRP A 234 -11.20 8.58 -15.45
C TRP A 234 -10.02 8.71 -16.41
N GLN A 235 -10.16 8.22 -17.65
CA GLN A 235 -9.13 8.31 -18.67
C GLN A 235 -8.69 9.76 -18.94
N ARG A 236 -9.64 10.70 -19.08
CA ARG A 236 -9.30 12.12 -19.28
C ARG A 236 -8.54 12.73 -18.11
N ARG A 237 -8.90 12.38 -16.87
CA ARG A 237 -8.21 12.87 -15.66
C ARG A 237 -6.76 12.42 -15.64
N HIS A 238 -6.49 11.15 -15.94
CA HIS A 238 -5.14 10.60 -15.94
C HIS A 238 -4.30 11.02 -17.16
N ALA A 239 -4.93 11.23 -18.33
CA ALA A 239 -4.25 11.82 -19.49
C ALA A 239 -3.75 13.24 -19.21
N ARG A 240 -4.49 14.03 -18.41
CA ARG A 240 -4.07 15.37 -17.97
C ARG A 240 -2.94 15.35 -16.94
N ALA A 241 -2.86 14.31 -16.11
CA ALA A 241 -1.80 14.16 -15.12
C ALA A 241 -0.47 13.65 -15.73
N ALA A 242 -0.52 12.94 -16.86
CA ALA A 242 0.66 12.45 -17.57
C ALA A 242 1.39 13.52 -18.40
N VAL A 243 0.77 14.69 -18.61
CA VAL A 243 1.44 15.89 -19.13
C VAL A 243 1.99 16.63 -17.92
N PRO A 244 3.32 16.68 -17.69
CA PRO A 244 3.85 17.50 -16.62
C PRO A 244 3.40 18.94 -16.83
N ALA A 245 2.91 19.58 -15.77
CA ALA A 245 2.63 21.01 -15.72
C ALA A 245 3.94 21.80 -15.84
N ALA A 246 4.51 21.81 -17.05
CA ALA A 246 5.57 22.69 -17.49
C ALA A 246 4.92 23.78 -18.36
N ALA A 247 4.21 24.70 -17.72
CA ALA A 247 3.88 26.06 -18.19
C ALA A 247 2.83 26.69 -17.25
N ALA A 248 3.31 27.50 -16.31
CA ALA A 248 2.65 28.55 -15.50
C ALA A 248 3.32 28.52 -14.12
N ILE A 249 4.16 29.45 -13.67
CA ILE A 249 4.51 30.83 -14.06
C ILE A 249 6.00 31.00 -13.77
#